data_AF-A0A448A8A0-F1
#
_entry.id   AF-A0A448A8A0-F1
#
_cell.length_a   1.000
_cell.length_b   1.000
_cell.length_c   1.000
_cell.angle_alpha   90.00
_cell.angle_beta   90.00
_cell.angle_gamma   90.00
#
_symmetry.space_group_name_H-M   'P 1'
#
loop_
_entity.id
_entity.type
_entity.pdbx_description
1 polymer ?
#
loop_
_entity_poly.entity_id
_entity_poly.type
_entity_poly.pdbx_seq_one_letter_code
_entity_poly.pdbx_strand_id
1 'polypeptide(L)'
;MLNIVKHFWLLITVKRYIKKYKLKVKIGNHFNCLRITTATNCLYFIIHTKKCNYGKKVKKIRRNNVSAQIILLTPNVDYKRIFNEHLELLGVIDIKKSLAGFTNDISGYLDYFFNIEKVH
;
A
#
# COMPACT_ATOMS: atom_id res chain seq x y z
N MET A 1 5.89 4.23 17.99
CA MET A 1 7.08 3.54 17.45
C MET A 1 6.76 2.49 16.38
N LEU A 2 5.80 1.58 16.59
CA LEU A 2 5.51 0.47 15.65
C LEU A 2 5.27 0.90 14.18
N ASN A 3 4.58 2.02 13.94
CA ASN A 3 4.31 2.53 12.58
C ASN A 3 5.57 2.92 11.83
N ILE A 4 6.53 3.50 12.54
CA ILE A 4 7.73 4.07 11.94
C ILE A 4 8.57 2.91 11.39
N VAL A 5 8.75 1.86 12.19
CA VAL A 5 9.44 0.63 11.78
C VAL A 5 8.76 0.00 10.57
N LYS A 6 7.43 -0.17 10.60
CA LYS A 6 6.68 -0.76 9.48
C LYS A 6 6.72 0.13 8.23
N HIS A 7 6.70 1.46 8.38
CA HIS A 7 6.83 2.42 7.28
C HIS A 7 8.20 2.36 6.63
N PHE A 8 9.27 2.34 7.42
CA PHE A 8 10.61 2.15 6.88
C PHE A 8 10.78 0.79 6.23
N TRP A 9 10.22 -0.27 6.82
CA TRP A 9 10.26 -1.60 6.24
C TRP A 9 9.54 -1.67 4.88
N LEU A 10 8.36 -1.07 4.78
CA LEU A 10 7.63 -0.92 3.52
C LEU A 10 8.49 -0.18 2.48
N LEU A 11 9.07 0.96 2.86
CA LEU A 11 9.92 1.75 1.97
C LEU A 11 11.11 0.94 1.45
N ILE A 12 11.80 0.21 2.33
CA ILE A 12 12.93 -0.65 1.97
C ILE A 12 12.47 -1.76 1.02
N THR A 13 11.38 -2.44 1.35
CA THR A 13 10.82 -3.54 0.55
C THR A 13 10.48 -3.07 -0.87
N VAL A 14 9.74 -1.98 -0.99
CA VAL A 14 9.34 -1.38 -2.27
C VAL A 14 10.56 -0.94 -3.08
N LYS A 15 11.56 -0.29 -2.45
CA LYS A 15 12.79 0.11 -3.14
C LYS A 15 13.58 -1.09 -3.66
N ARG A 16 13.70 -2.16 -2.87
CA ARG A 16 14.38 -3.40 -3.29
C ARG A 16 13.64 -4.03 -4.47
N TYR A 17 12.32 -4.08 -4.43
CA TYR A 17 11.49 -4.61 -5.51
C TYR A 17 11.69 -3.82 -6.81
N ILE A 18 11.56 -2.49 -6.76
CA ILE A 18 11.76 -1.60 -7.91
C ILE A 18 13.16 -1.77 -8.51
N LYS A 19 14.19 -1.88 -7.67
CA LYS A 19 15.58 -2.12 -8.11
C LYS A 19 15.73 -3.50 -8.78
N LYS A 20 15.14 -4.56 -8.21
CA LYS A 20 15.20 -5.93 -8.73
C LYS A 20 14.67 -6.00 -10.17
N TYR A 21 13.52 -5.39 -10.42
CA TYR A 21 12.84 -5.41 -11.73
C TYR A 21 13.17 -4.20 -12.62
N LYS A 22 14.13 -3.35 -12.22
CA LYS A 22 14.54 -2.14 -12.96
C LYS A 22 13.38 -1.24 -13.38
N LEU A 23 12.36 -1.11 -12.54
CA LEU A 23 11.12 -0.39 -12.86
C LEU A 23 11.34 1.13 -12.88
N LYS A 24 10.88 1.78 -13.94
CA LYS A 24 10.92 3.25 -14.07
C LYS A 24 9.69 3.87 -13.39
N VAL A 25 9.84 4.24 -12.12
CA VAL A 25 8.75 4.82 -11.31
C VAL A 25 9.23 5.98 -10.43
N LYS A 26 8.31 6.86 -10.07
CA LYS A 26 8.54 7.92 -9.05
C LYS A 26 8.01 7.45 -7.70
N ILE A 27 8.81 7.61 -6.65
CA ILE A 27 8.41 7.27 -5.27
C ILE A 27 8.19 8.57 -4.48
N GLY A 28 6.96 8.81 -4.03
CA GLY A 28 6.63 9.85 -3.05
C GLY A 28 6.53 9.25 -1.66
N ASN A 29 7.38 9.69 -0.74
CA ASN A 29 7.39 9.19 0.63
C ASN A 29 6.87 10.26 1.59
N HIS A 30 5.74 9.97 2.24
CA HIS A 30 5.19 10.78 3.32
C HIS A 30 4.97 9.90 4.54
N PHE A 31 5.00 10.49 5.74
CA PHE A 31 4.75 9.72 6.95
C PHE A 31 3.41 8.98 6.87
N ASN A 32 3.42 7.67 7.12
CA ASN A 32 2.26 6.77 7.00
C ASN A 32 1.65 6.67 5.58
N CYS A 33 2.36 7.06 4.54
CA CYS A 33 1.90 6.94 3.16
C CYS A 33 3.06 6.84 2.18
N LEU A 34 3.11 5.75 1.42
CA LEU A 34 4.04 5.60 0.31
C LEU A 34 3.26 5.65 -0.99
N ARG A 35 3.66 6.51 -1.92
CA ARG A 35 3.09 6.60 -3.26
C ARG A 35 4.10 6.14 -4.28
N ILE A 36 3.68 5.27 -5.19
CA ILE A 36 4.40 4.89 -6.40
C ILE A 36 3.62 5.44 -7.58
N THR A 37 4.28 6.19 -8.45
CA THR A 37 3.67 6.75 -9.66
C THR A 37 4.38 6.20 -10.89
N THR A 38 3.60 5.59 -11.78
CA THR A 38 4.01 5.16 -13.11
C THR A 38 3.56 6.20 -14.14
N ALA A 39 3.76 5.94 -15.43
CA ALA A 39 3.24 6.80 -16.49
C ALA A 39 1.70 6.81 -16.55
N THR A 40 1.05 5.70 -16.13
CA THR A 40 -0.39 5.49 -16.34
C THR A 40 -1.18 5.42 -15.03
N ASN A 41 -0.55 5.10 -13.90
CA ASN A 41 -1.27 4.87 -12.65
C ASN A 41 -0.46 5.22 -11.40
N CYS A 42 -1.14 5.34 -10.27
CA CYS A 42 -0.57 5.55 -8.96
C CYS A 42 -1.00 4.46 -7.99
N LEU A 43 -0.04 3.87 -7.28
CA LEU A 43 -0.28 2.97 -6.16
C LEU A 43 0.04 3.68 -4.84
N TYR A 44 -0.92 3.66 -3.93
CA TYR A 44 -0.78 4.21 -2.59
C TYR A 44 -0.79 3.10 -1.56
N PHE A 45 0.25 3.03 -0.74
CA PHE A 45 0.24 2.27 0.50
C PHE A 45 -0.05 3.23 1.65
N ILE A 46 -1.18 3.03 2.34
CA ILE A 46 -1.56 3.83 3.51
C ILE A 46 -1.32 2.99 4.76
N ILE A 47 -0.42 3.42 5.64
CA ILE A 47 -0.15 2.72 6.89
C ILE A 47 -0.98 3.35 8.00
N HIS A 48 -1.70 2.53 8.74
CA HIS A 48 -2.60 3.01 9.78
C HIS A 48 -2.68 2.05 10.96
N THR A 49 -2.51 2.53 12.19
CA THR A 49 -2.30 1.63 13.34
C THR A 49 -3.10 1.94 14.60
N LYS A 50 -3.83 3.04 14.61
CA LYS A 50 -4.78 3.39 15.68
C LYS A 50 -6.19 3.53 15.09
N LYS A 51 -7.25 3.39 15.90
CA LYS A 51 -8.64 3.72 15.48
C LYS A 51 -8.68 5.16 14.95
N CYS A 52 -8.66 5.36 13.63
CA CYS A 52 -8.67 6.70 13.01
C CYS A 52 -9.02 6.62 11.51
N ASN A 53 -9.43 7.79 10.98
CA ASN A 53 -9.99 8.15 9.67
C ASN A 53 -9.16 7.80 8.42
N TYR A 54 -8.73 6.54 8.24
CA TYR A 54 -8.19 6.11 6.95
C TYR A 54 -9.20 6.38 5.81
N GLY A 55 -10.50 6.27 6.07
CA GLY A 55 -11.56 6.62 5.11
C GLY A 55 -11.49 8.05 4.58
N LYS A 56 -11.23 9.06 5.44
CA LYS A 56 -11.05 10.45 4.98
C LYS A 56 -9.83 10.58 4.06
N LYS A 57 -8.74 9.88 4.37
CA LYS A 57 -7.50 9.90 3.56
C LYS A 57 -7.71 9.22 2.21
N VAL A 58 -8.39 8.07 2.19
CA VAL A 58 -8.77 7.35 0.97
C VAL A 58 -9.65 8.24 0.08
N LYS A 59 -10.72 8.82 0.65
CA LYS A 59 -11.62 9.74 -0.08
C LYS A 59 -10.87 10.96 -0.62
N LYS A 60 -9.91 11.51 0.12
CA LYS A 60 -9.05 12.61 -0.36
C LYS A 60 -8.19 12.19 -1.55
N ILE A 61 -7.60 11.00 -1.52
CA ILE A 61 -6.80 10.48 -2.64
C ILE A 61 -7.70 10.27 -3.87
N ARG A 62 -8.86 9.62 -3.70
CA ARG A 62 -9.83 9.37 -4.78
C ARG A 62 -10.32 10.65 -5.46
N ARG A 63 -10.62 11.70 -4.69
CA ARG A 63 -11.00 13.02 -5.25
C ARG A 63 -9.94 13.62 -6.16
N ASN A 64 -8.66 13.36 -5.88
CA ASN A 64 -7.55 13.89 -6.67
C ASN A 64 -7.14 12.95 -7.82
N ASN A 65 -7.39 11.64 -7.68
CA ASN A 65 -7.07 10.63 -8.67
C ASN A 65 -8.04 9.46 -8.54
N VAL A 66 -9.02 9.41 -9.46
CA VAL A 66 -10.09 8.41 -9.47
C VAL A 66 -9.57 7.00 -9.76
N SER A 67 -8.49 6.84 -10.52
CA SER A 67 -7.93 5.52 -10.89
C SER A 67 -6.86 5.01 -9.94
N ALA A 68 -6.49 5.80 -8.92
CA ALA A 68 -5.46 5.44 -7.96
C ALA A 68 -5.75 4.09 -7.28
N GLN A 69 -4.79 3.20 -7.32
CA GLN A 69 -4.84 1.94 -6.57
C GLN A 69 -4.42 2.21 -5.13
N ILE A 70 -5.16 1.68 -4.16
CA ILE A 70 -4.92 1.95 -2.73
C ILE A 70 -4.87 0.65 -1.96
N ILE A 71 -3.77 0.43 -1.24
CA ILE A 71 -3.56 -0.70 -0.33
C ILE A 71 -3.50 -0.14 1.11
N LEU A 72 -4.37 -0.66 1.97
CA LEU A 72 -4.42 -0.26 3.38
C LEU A 72 -3.64 -1.25 4.25
N LEU A 73 -2.72 -0.74 5.06
CA LEU A 73 -1.92 -1.51 6.00
C LEU A 73 -2.44 -1.21 7.42
N THR A 74 -3.10 -2.17 8.08
CA THR A 74 -3.72 -1.95 9.41
C THR A 74 -3.69 -3.18 10.32
N PRO A 75 -3.46 -3.05 11.65
CA PRO A 75 -3.37 -4.19 12.55
C PRO A 75 -4.74 -4.74 12.99
N ASN A 76 -5.83 -4.02 12.70
CA ASN A 76 -7.20 -4.44 13.00
C ASN A 76 -8.04 -4.09 11.78
N VAL A 77 -8.15 -5.02 10.83
CA VAL A 77 -8.94 -4.78 9.62
C VAL A 77 -10.42 -4.74 10.00
N ASP A 78 -11.07 -3.62 9.69
CA ASP A 78 -12.51 -3.44 9.89
C ASP A 78 -13.20 -3.51 8.52
N TYR A 79 -13.42 -4.73 8.03
CA TYR A 79 -14.02 -4.97 6.72
C TYR A 79 -15.42 -4.38 6.61
N LYS A 80 -16.21 -4.42 7.70
CA LYS A 80 -17.56 -3.82 7.75
C LYS A 80 -17.49 -2.33 7.46
N ARG A 81 -16.56 -1.61 8.10
CA ARG A 81 -16.36 -0.19 7.84
C ARG A 81 -15.84 0.08 6.43
N ILE A 82 -14.87 -0.70 5.94
CA ILE A 82 -14.32 -0.54 4.58
C ILE A 82 -15.42 -0.67 3.54
N PHE A 83 -16.29 -1.66 3.70
CA PHE A 83 -17.43 -1.90 2.82
C PHE A 83 -18.46 -0.76 2.93
N ASN A 84 -18.92 -0.45 4.14
CA ASN A 84 -19.95 0.57 4.36
C ASN A 84 -19.51 1.99 3.93
N GLU A 85 -18.22 2.30 4.00
CA GLU A 85 -17.70 3.61 3.55
C GLU A 85 -17.37 3.65 2.05
N HIS A 86 -17.55 2.54 1.31
CA HIS A 86 -17.24 2.38 -0.11
C HIS A 86 -15.83 2.86 -0.47
N LEU A 87 -14.83 2.33 0.25
CA LEU A 87 -13.45 2.83 0.12
C LEU A 87 -12.69 2.33 -1.10
N GLU A 88 -13.22 1.33 -1.82
CA GLU A 88 -12.66 0.81 -3.08
C GLU A 88 -11.15 0.54 -3.01
N LEU A 89 -10.73 -0.24 -2.01
CA LEU A 89 -9.31 -0.58 -1.84
C LEU A 89 -8.92 -1.70 -2.80
N LEU A 90 -7.72 -1.62 -3.38
CA LEU A 90 -7.10 -2.74 -4.10
C LEU A 90 -6.86 -3.92 -3.15
N GLY A 91 -6.49 -3.61 -1.91
CA GLY A 91 -6.15 -4.62 -0.95
C GLY A 91 -5.97 -4.10 0.47
N VAL A 92 -5.98 -5.04 1.41
CA VAL A 92 -5.70 -4.78 2.81
C VAL A 92 -4.64 -5.75 3.30
N ILE A 93 -3.64 -5.23 4.01
CA ILE A 93 -2.56 -6.01 4.62
C ILE A 93 -2.67 -5.88 6.14
N ASP A 94 -2.84 -7.01 6.82
CA ASP A 94 -2.76 -7.05 8.27
C ASP A 94 -1.30 -6.92 8.71
N ILE A 95 -0.98 -5.81 9.38
CA ILE A 95 0.40 -5.55 9.84
C ILE A 95 0.73 -6.21 11.18
N LYS A 96 -0.22 -6.91 11.83
CA LYS A 96 0.07 -7.81 12.95
C LYS A 96 0.85 -9.04 12.52
N LYS A 97 0.80 -9.40 11.22
CA LYS A 97 1.64 -10.45 10.66
C LYS A 97 3.13 -10.17 10.91
N SER A 98 3.93 -11.24 10.88
CA SER A 98 5.39 -11.16 10.90
C SER A 98 5.90 -10.27 9.76
N LEU A 99 7.12 -9.73 9.89
CA LEU A 99 7.73 -8.92 8.82
C LEU A 99 7.86 -9.69 7.50
N ALA A 100 8.08 -11.01 7.56
CA ALA A 100 8.13 -11.88 6.38
C ALA A 100 6.76 -11.98 5.69
N GLY A 101 5.68 -12.26 6.44
CA GLY A 101 4.32 -12.29 5.89
C GLY A 101 3.91 -10.94 5.28
N PHE A 102 4.25 -9.85 5.97
CA PHE A 102 4.07 -8.48 5.47
C PHE A 102 4.80 -8.21 4.14
N THR A 103 6.01 -8.75 3.98
CA THR A 103 6.84 -8.57 2.77
C THR A 103 6.28 -9.35 1.58
N ASN A 104 5.78 -10.56 1.80
CA ASN A 104 5.16 -11.38 0.77
C ASN A 104 3.87 -10.74 0.24
N ASP A 105 3.01 -10.24 1.14
CA ASP A 105 1.79 -9.53 0.75
C ASP A 105 2.12 -8.30 -0.10
N ILE A 106 3.09 -7.47 0.32
CA ILE A 106 3.54 -6.30 -0.47
C ILE A 106 4.01 -6.71 -1.85
N SER A 107 4.83 -7.77 -1.93
CA SER A 107 5.38 -8.24 -3.22
C SER A 107 4.26 -8.72 -4.13
N GLY A 108 3.29 -9.49 -3.64
CA GLY A 108 2.14 -9.95 -4.43
C GLY A 108 1.31 -8.80 -5.00
N TYR A 109 1.07 -7.74 -4.22
CA TYR A 109 0.39 -6.56 -4.76
C TYR A 109 1.23 -5.77 -5.77
N LEU A 110 2.56 -5.74 -5.62
CA LEU A 110 3.44 -5.13 -6.62
C LEU A 110 3.50 -5.97 -7.89
N ASP A 111 3.55 -7.29 -7.78
CA ASP A 111 3.49 -8.22 -8.92
C ASP A 111 2.21 -7.92 -9.74
N TYR A 112 1.06 -7.83 -9.06
CA TYR A 112 -0.22 -7.45 -9.67
C TYR A 112 -0.18 -6.05 -10.29
N PHE A 113 0.25 -5.03 -9.54
CA PHE A 113 0.25 -3.64 -10.02
C PHE A 113 1.16 -3.42 -11.23
N PHE A 114 2.25 -4.18 -11.33
CA PHE A 114 3.21 -4.09 -12.43
C PHE A 114 3.01 -5.17 -13.50
N ASN A 115 1.99 -6.03 -13.39
CA ASN A 115 1.76 -7.19 -14.26
C ASN A 115 3.03 -8.06 -14.45
N ILE A 116 3.70 -8.38 -13.34
CA ILE A 116 4.86 -9.26 -13.36
C ILE A 116 4.39 -10.70 -13.13
N GLU A 117 4.49 -11.53 -14.17
CA GLU A 117 4.23 -12.96 -14.05
C GLU A 117 5.36 -13.64 -13.26
N LYS A 118 5.00 -14.46 -12.27
CA LYS A 118 5.94 -15.36 -11.62
C LYS A 118 6.14 -16.55 -12.54
N VAL A 119 7.29 -16.61 -13.21
CA VAL A 119 7.76 -17.87 -13.81
C VAL A 119 7.95 -18.84 -12.64
N HIS A 120 7.07 -19.84 -12.55
CA HIS A 120 7.16 -20.93 -11.59
C HIS A 120 8.24 -21.92 -12.00
#